data_AF-A0A2G8K280-F1
#
_entry.id   AF-A0A2G8K280-F1
#
_cell.length_a   1.000
_cell.length_b   1.000
_cell.length_c   1.000
_cell.angle_alpha   90.00
_cell.angle_beta   90.00
_cell.angle_gamma   90.00
#
_symmetry.space_group_name_H-M   'P 1'
#
loop_
_entity.id
_entity.type
_entity.pdbx_description
1 polymer ?
#
loop_
_entity_poly.entity_id
_entity_poly.type
_entity_poly.pdbx_seq_one_letter_code
_entity_poly.pdbx_strand_id
1 'polypeptide(L)'
;MAGIRVMVISSAKEVLETWRSILMAAGSDVVIQYSSTEIIKEKNFSFDCDVIVTDPSCPQSILRSARELSIPVVSAEWLYQCVINGRKVEYEGSHRYEWDYNGEHD
;
A
#
# COMPACT_ATOMS: atom_id res chain seq x y z
N MET A 1 -3.83 7.52 12.07
CA MET A 1 -4.42 6.38 11.34
C MET A 1 -4.57 5.17 12.27
N ALA A 2 -5.14 5.36 13.46
CA ALA A 2 -5.13 4.32 14.49
C ALA A 2 -5.92 3.07 14.05
N GLY A 3 -5.32 1.89 14.21
CA GLY A 3 -5.97 0.60 13.99
C GLY A 3 -6.17 0.18 12.52
N ILE A 4 -5.59 0.89 11.55
CA ILE A 4 -5.58 0.44 10.14
C ILE A 4 -4.35 -0.40 9.87
N ARG A 5 -4.59 -1.58 9.29
CA ARG A 5 -3.57 -2.54 8.88
C ARG A 5 -3.15 -2.28 7.45
N VAL A 6 -1.98 -1.66 7.29
CA VAL A 6 -1.43 -1.31 5.98
C VAL A 6 -0.39 -2.36 5.57
N MET A 7 -0.57 -2.93 4.38
CA MET A 7 0.45 -3.75 3.72
C MET A 7 1.13 -2.94 2.63
N VAL A 8 2.47 -2.89 2.64
CA VAL A 8 3.24 -2.17 1.62
C VAL A 8 4.01 -3.16 0.75
N ILE A 9 3.82 -3.07 -0.57
CA ILE A 9 4.48 -3.93 -1.56
C ILE A 9 5.17 -3.03 -2.58
N SER A 10 6.49 -3.13 -2.69
CA SER A 10 7.28 -2.34 -3.63
C SER A 10 8.59 -3.05 -3.97
N SER A 11 9.15 -2.78 -5.16
CA SER A 11 10.52 -3.17 -5.49
C SER A 11 11.57 -2.22 -4.90
N ALA A 12 11.19 -1.02 -4.48
CA ALA A 12 12.07 -0.02 -3.90
C ALA A 12 12.20 -0.17 -2.38
N LYS A 13 13.36 -0.60 -1.90
CA LYS A 13 13.61 -0.80 -0.46
C LYS A 13 13.46 0.47 0.38
N GLU A 14 13.89 1.61 -0.14
CA GLU A 14 13.80 2.91 0.53
C GLU A 14 12.34 3.30 0.83
N VAL A 15 11.41 2.95 -0.08
CA VAL A 15 9.97 3.18 0.09
C VAL A 15 9.44 2.35 1.25
N LEU A 16 9.82 1.08 1.34
CA LEU A 16 9.42 0.20 2.44
C LEU A 16 9.91 0.74 3.80
N GLU A 17 11.20 1.04 3.93
CA GLU A 17 11.79 1.50 5.20
C GLU A 17 11.21 2.84 5.66
N THR A 18 11.04 3.78 4.73
CA THR A 18 10.47 5.11 5.00
C THR A 18 9.03 4.99 5.52
N TRP A 19 8.19 4.24 4.82
CA TRP A 19 6.79 4.08 5.20
C TRP A 19 6.62 3.32 6.50
N ARG A 20 7.49 2.35 6.80
CA ARG A 20 7.47 1.65 8.08
C ARG A 20 7.53 2.64 9.24
N SER A 21 8.52 3.54 9.18
CA SER A 21 8.80 4.51 10.24
C SER A 21 7.65 5.52 10.38
N ILE A 22 7.14 6.04 9.26
CA ILE A 22 6.05 7.02 9.25
C ILE A 22 4.75 6.40 9.78
N LEU A 23 4.39 5.20 9.33
CA LEU A 23 3.14 4.55 9.72
C LEU A 23 3.13 4.17 11.21
N MET A 24 4.25 3.67 11.73
CA MET A 24 4.41 3.41 13.17
C MET A 24 4.25 4.72 13.98
N ALA A 25 4.87 5.81 13.52
CA ALA A 25 4.72 7.12 14.18
C ALA A 25 3.28 7.67 14.09
N ALA A 26 2.55 7.37 13.02
CA ALA A 26 1.15 7.76 12.82
C ALA A 26 0.12 6.89 13.59
N GLY A 27 0.60 5.94 14.40
CA GLY A 27 -0.20 5.02 15.21
C GLY A 27 -0.89 3.92 14.42
N SER A 28 -0.45 3.62 13.20
CA SER A 28 -0.98 2.53 12.38
C SER A 28 -0.31 1.21 12.76
N ASP A 29 -1.06 0.11 12.70
CA ASP A 29 -0.49 -1.22 12.75
C ASP A 29 0.09 -1.54 11.36
N VAL A 30 1.40 -1.38 11.19
CA VAL A 30 2.08 -1.81 9.96
C VAL A 30 2.17 -3.33 10.00
N VAL A 31 1.34 -3.99 9.20
CA VAL A 31 1.20 -5.45 9.32
C VAL A 31 2.33 -6.15 8.59
N ILE A 32 2.60 -5.86 7.32
CA ILE A 32 3.67 -6.55 6.58
C ILE A 32 4.25 -5.69 5.44
N GLN A 33 5.56 -5.83 5.20
CA GLN A 33 6.27 -5.25 4.07
C GLN A 33 6.91 -6.35 3.24
N TYR A 34 6.62 -6.37 1.95
CA TYR A 34 7.23 -7.32 1.02
C TYR A 34 7.91 -6.61 -0.14
N SER A 35 9.10 -7.08 -0.50
CA SER A 35 9.62 -6.84 -1.84
C SER A 35 8.72 -7.54 -2.87
N SER A 36 8.43 -6.88 -3.99
CA SER A 36 7.68 -7.47 -5.11
C SER A 36 8.28 -8.77 -5.64
N THR A 37 9.57 -9.03 -5.41
CA THR A 37 10.23 -10.28 -5.82
C THR A 37 10.19 -11.39 -4.76
N GLU A 38 10.09 -11.03 -3.48
CA GLU A 38 10.00 -11.98 -2.38
C GLU A 38 8.58 -12.54 -2.27
N ILE A 39 7.57 -11.67 -2.44
CA ILE A 39 6.15 -12.04 -2.36
C ILE A 39 5.76 -13.11 -3.38
N ILE A 40 6.35 -13.10 -4.58
CA ILE A 40 6.10 -14.11 -5.62
C ILE A 40 6.56 -15.51 -5.19
N LYS A 41 7.58 -15.57 -4.31
CA LYS A 41 8.14 -16.83 -3.82
C LYS A 41 7.43 -17.33 -2.55
N GLU A 42 6.60 -16.50 -1.93
CA GLU A 42 5.94 -16.81 -0.67
C GLU A 42 4.74 -17.74 -0.92
N LYS A 43 4.83 -18.98 -0.43
CA LYS A 43 3.80 -20.00 -0.63
C LYS A 43 2.60 -19.84 0.31
N ASN A 44 2.80 -19.18 1.44
CA ASN A 44 1.77 -18.95 2.47
C ASN A 44 1.41 -17.48 2.58
N PHE A 45 1.34 -16.78 1.44
CA PHE A 45 1.00 -15.38 1.43
C PHE A 45 -0.47 -15.18 1.85
N SER A 46 -0.70 -14.36 2.88
CA SER A 46 -2.04 -14.03 3.38
C SER A 46 -2.23 -12.51 3.39
N PHE A 47 -3.36 -12.07 2.86
CA PHE A 47 -3.77 -10.67 2.88
C PHE A 47 -4.42 -10.33 4.24
N ASP A 48 -3.61 -10.26 5.30
CA ASP A 48 -4.08 -9.81 6.62
C ASP A 48 -3.95 -8.28 6.76
N CYS A 49 -4.62 -7.54 5.87
CA CYS A 49 -4.56 -6.09 5.81
C CYS A 49 -5.89 -5.48 5.39
N ASP A 50 -6.10 -4.21 5.74
CA ASP A 50 -7.29 -3.45 5.34
C ASP A 50 -7.06 -2.67 4.04
N VAL A 51 -5.79 -2.45 3.67
CA VAL A 51 -5.39 -1.75 2.45
C VAL A 51 -3.99 -2.18 2.01
N ILE A 52 -3.80 -2.29 0.70
CA ILE A 52 -2.49 -2.49 0.08
C ILE A 52 -2.02 -1.18 -0.52
N VAL A 53 -0.81 -0.78 -0.15
CA VAL A 53 -0.11 0.35 -0.75
C VAL A 53 0.98 -0.19 -1.64
N THR A 54 0.95 0.16 -2.92
CA THR A 54 1.89 -0.38 -3.90
C THR A 54 2.17 0.59 -5.04
N ASP A 55 2.96 0.13 -6.00
CA ASP A 55 3.40 0.86 -7.19
C ASP A 55 3.38 -0.10 -8.41
N PRO A 56 3.70 0.37 -9.63
CA PRO A 56 3.67 -0.47 -10.83
C PRO A 56 4.54 -1.74 -10.79
N SER A 57 5.45 -1.87 -9.83
CA SER A 57 6.22 -3.11 -9.62
C SER A 57 5.43 -4.22 -8.93
N CYS A 58 4.19 -3.97 -8.49
CA CYS A 58 3.34 -4.98 -7.87
C CYS A 58 3.06 -6.16 -8.82
N PRO A 59 3.22 -7.41 -8.36
CA PRO A 59 2.88 -8.55 -9.20
C PRO A 59 1.38 -8.59 -9.53
N GLN A 60 1.06 -8.86 -10.80
CA GLN A 60 -0.34 -8.94 -11.27
C GLN A 60 -1.19 -9.98 -10.54
N SER A 61 -0.57 -11.05 -10.02
CA SER A 61 -1.26 -12.04 -9.18
C SER A 61 -1.77 -11.42 -7.88
N ILE A 62 -1.00 -10.53 -7.25
CA ILE A 62 -1.38 -9.84 -6.02
C ILE A 62 -2.54 -8.87 -6.30
N LEU A 63 -2.45 -8.08 -7.38
CA LEU A 63 -3.52 -7.17 -7.79
C LEU A 63 -4.83 -7.91 -8.05
N ARG A 64 -4.76 -9.06 -8.73
CA ARG A 64 -5.93 -9.91 -8.98
C ARG A 64 -6.55 -10.42 -7.67
N SER A 65 -5.73 -10.99 -6.79
CA SER A 65 -6.23 -11.52 -5.51
C SER A 65 -6.79 -10.41 -4.61
N ALA A 66 -6.16 -9.24 -4.57
CA ALA A 66 -6.69 -8.08 -3.84
C ALA A 66 -8.08 -7.69 -4.35
N ARG A 67 -8.27 -7.65 -5.68
CA ARG A 67 -9.58 -7.40 -6.30
C ARG A 67 -10.61 -8.46 -5.92
N GLU A 68 -10.26 -9.74 -5.97
CA GLU A 68 -11.17 -10.85 -5.58
C GLU A 68 -11.59 -10.77 -4.10
N LEU A 69 -10.68 -10.31 -3.24
CA LEU A 69 -10.91 -10.11 -1.82
C LEU A 69 -11.53 -8.75 -1.47
N SER A 70 -11.79 -7.89 -2.47
CA SER A 70 -12.27 -6.52 -2.28
C SER A 70 -11.37 -5.68 -1.36
N ILE A 71 -10.06 -5.93 -1.42
CA ILE A 71 -9.05 -5.17 -0.69
C ILE A 71 -8.65 -3.95 -1.55
N PRO A 72 -8.75 -2.72 -1.03
CA PRO A 72 -8.31 -1.53 -1.73
C PRO A 72 -6.81 -1.59 -2.04
N VAL A 73 -6.45 -1.24 -3.28
CA VAL A 73 -5.06 -1.12 -3.74
C VAL A 73 -4.83 0.32 -4.14
N VAL A 74 -3.88 0.98 -3.47
CA VAL A 74 -3.62 2.42 -3.64
C VAL A 74 -2.13 2.71 -3.80
N SER A 75 -1.80 3.90 -4.29
CA SER A 75 -0.44 4.41 -4.35
C SER A 75 0.04 4.96 -3.00
N ALA A 76 1.34 5.27 -2.93
CA ALA A 76 1.94 5.98 -1.82
C ALA A 76 1.32 7.39 -1.59
N GLU A 77 0.70 8.00 -2.60
CA GLU A 77 0.03 9.31 -2.45
C GLU A 77 -1.13 9.24 -1.46
N TRP A 78 -1.88 8.13 -1.44
CA TRP A 78 -2.95 7.95 -0.46
C TRP A 78 -2.41 7.96 0.98
N LEU A 79 -1.23 7.36 1.21
CA LEU A 79 -0.56 7.41 2.51
C LEU A 79 -0.12 8.83 2.86
N TYR A 80 0.49 9.57 1.92
CA TYR A 80 0.88 10.97 2.15
C TYR A 80 -0.34 11.79 2.57
N GLN A 81 -1.45 11.66 1.86
CA GLN A 81 -2.67 12.38 2.18
C GLN A 81 -3.26 11.97 3.53
N CYS A 82 -3.19 10.71 3.92
CA CYS A 82 -3.62 10.29 5.26
C CYS A 82 -2.77 10.91 6.38
N VAL A 83 -1.45 10.99 6.18
CA VAL A 83 -0.52 11.60 7.14
C VAL A 83 -0.74 13.10 7.23
N ILE A 84 -0.83 13.80 6.09
CA ILE A 84 -1.07 15.25 6.01
C ILE A 84 -2.39 15.63 6.70
N ASN A 85 -3.46 14.87 6.44
CA ASN A 85 -4.78 15.15 7.01
C ASN A 85 -4.94 14.62 8.45
N GLY A 86 -3.97 13.84 8.96
CA GLY A 86 -4.04 13.20 10.27
C GLY A 86 -5.13 12.13 10.40
N ARG A 87 -5.79 11.74 9.32
CA ARG A 87 -6.91 10.78 9.30
C ARG A 87 -6.92 9.94 8.03
N LYS A 88 -7.65 8.83 8.05
CA LYS A 88 -7.92 8.05 6.83
C LYS A 88 -8.73 8.89 5.84
N VAL A 89 -8.22 9.04 4.61
CA VAL A 89 -8.98 9.62 3.50
C VAL A 89 -9.59 8.51 2.64
N GLU A 90 -10.57 8.87 1.79
CA GLU A 90 -11.22 7.91 0.89
C GLU A 90 -10.22 7.32 -0.12
N TYR A 91 -10.36 6.02 -0.43
CA TYR A 91 -9.46 5.33 -1.35
C TYR A 91 -9.60 5.81 -2.81
N GLU A 92 -10.81 6.23 -3.20
CA GLU A 92 -11.15 6.69 -4.56
C GLU A 92 -11.28 8.22 -4.64
N GLY A 93 -10.78 8.95 -3.64
CA GLY A 93 -10.92 10.41 -3.56
C GLY A 93 -10.04 11.20 -4.55
N SER A 94 -9.12 10.55 -5.24
CA SER A 94 -8.25 11.17 -6.25
C SER A 94 -7.67 10.11 -7.19
N HIS A 95 -7.53 10.45 -8.48
CA HIS A 95 -6.83 9.62 -9.46
C HIS A 95 -5.38 9.33 -9.06
N ARG A 96 -4.74 10.22 -8.29
CA ARG A 96 -3.37 10.01 -7.80
C ARG A 96 -3.26 8.87 -6.79
N TYR A 97 -4.37 8.42 -6.23
CA TYR A 97 -4.41 7.28 -5.31
C TYR A 97 -4.39 5.94 -6.05
N GLU A 98 -4.57 5.92 -7.37
CA GLU A 98 -4.45 4.72 -8.18
C GLU A 98 -3.02 4.18 -8.13
N TRP A 99 -2.85 2.90 -7.88
CA TRP A 99 -1.54 2.25 -7.67
C TRP A 99 -0.61 2.32 -8.89
N ASP A 100 -1.17 2.52 -10.08
CA ASP A 100 -0.48 2.66 -11.36
C ASP A 100 -0.37 4.12 -11.84
N TYR A 101 -0.69 5.08 -10.98
CA TYR A 101 -0.52 6.50 -11.31
C TYR A 101 0.96 6.84 -11.54
N ASN A 102 1.28 7.31 -12.75
CA ASN A 102 2.64 7.62 -13.21
C ASN A 102 2.94 9.14 -13.35
N GLY A 103 2.06 10.04 -12.89
CA GLY A 103 2.33 11.48 -12.92
C GLY A 103 2.35 12.14 -14.31
N GLU A 104 2.14 11.40 -15.40
CA GLU A 104 2.23 11.91 -16.79
C GLU A 104 1.01 12.76 -17.24
N HIS A 105 0.05 13.04 -16.36
CA HIS A 105 -1.21 13.73 -16.70
C HIS A 105 -1.61 14.87 -15.75
N ASP A 106 -0.65 15.48 -15.03
CA ASP A 106 -0.84 16.75 -14.31
C ASP A 106 -0.05 17.90 -14.96
#